data_AF-A0A2M7J0R2-F1
#
_entry.id   AF-A0A2M7J0R2-F1
#
_cell.length_a   1.000
_cell.length_b   1.000
_cell.length_c   1.000
_cell.angle_alpha   90.00
_cell.angle_beta   90.00
_cell.angle_gamma   90.00
#
_symmetry.space_group_name_H-M   'P 1'
#
loop_
_entity.id
_entity.type
_entity.pdbx_description
1 polymer ?
#
loop_
_entity_poly.entity_id
_entity_poly.type
_entity_poly.pdbx_seq_one_letter_code
_entity_poly.pdbx_strand_id
1 'polypeptide(L)' 'MPHKAPPPMMLALLSDPACYDHPVEKVALIETHISWVLLTGEFAYKIKKPVNLGFLDFSTLALRHQDCLEELRLNRRL' A
#
# COMPACT_ATOMS: atom_id res chain seq x y z
N MET A 1 17.71 1.51 -18.12
CA MET A 1 17.20 1.14 -16.78
C MET A 1 16.31 2.28 -16.31
N PRO A 2 14.97 2.16 -16.23
CA PRO A 2 14.18 3.29 -15.77
C PRO A 2 14.47 3.46 -14.29
N HIS A 3 15.02 4.63 -13.93
CA HIS A 3 15.11 5.08 -12.55
C HIS A 3 13.69 5.03 -11.96
N LYS A 4 13.43 4.06 -11.07
CA LYS A 4 12.25 4.10 -10.20
C LYS A 4 12.29 5.44 -9.50
N ALA A 5 11.25 6.26 -9.68
CA ALA A 5 11.07 7.44 -8.86
C ALA A 5 11.27 7.03 -7.39
N PRO A 6 11.95 7.87 -6.58
CA PRO A 6 12.14 7.55 -5.18
C PRO A 6 10.76 7.25 -4.56
N PRO A 7 10.63 6.18 -3.75
CA PRO A 7 9.40 5.92 -3.01
C PRO A 7 8.97 7.22 -2.32
N PRO A 8 7.67 7.59 -2.32
CA PRO A 8 7.18 8.71 -1.54
C PRO A 8 7.80 8.72 -0.14
N MET A 9 8.13 9.90 0.40
CA MET A 9 8.82 10.03 1.70
C MET A 9 8.18 9.19 2.81
N MET A 10 6.85 9.07 2.79
CA MET A 10 6.09 8.19 3.67
C MET A 10 6.50 6.71 3.58
N LEU A 11 6.76 6.15 2.40
CA LEU A 11 7.20 4.76 2.25
C LEU A 11 8.63 4.55 2.75
N ALA A 12 9.50 5.55 2.58
CA ALA A 12 10.85 5.49 3.13
C ALA A 12 10.80 5.43 4.67
N LEU A 13 9.95 6.24 5.29
CA LEU A 13 9.70 6.20 6.74
C LEU A 13 9.13 4.85 7.17
N LEU A 14 8.06 4.37 6.50
CA LEU A 14 7.43 3.09 6.81
C LEU A 14 8.31 1.86 6.50
N SER A 15 9.48 2.04 5.90
CA SER A 15 10.45 0.95 5.72
C SER A 15 11.25 0.68 7.00
N ASP A 16 11.17 1.55 8.01
CA ASP A 16 11.78 1.35 9.33
C ASP A 16 10.91 0.41 10.19
N PRO A 17 11.43 -0.75 10.65
CA PRO A 17 10.73 -1.64 11.57
C PRO A 17 10.24 -0.96 12.86
N ALA A 18 10.87 0.12 13.32
CA ALA A 18 10.46 0.85 14.51
C ALA A 18 9.15 1.64 14.35
N CYS A 19 8.61 1.74 13.13
CA CYS A 19 7.32 2.39 12.87
C CYS A 19 6.09 1.54 13.22
N TYR A 20 6.29 0.29 13.65
CA TYR A 20 5.23 -0.69 13.89
C TYR A 20 5.14 -1.04 15.37
N ASP A 21 3.93 -1.27 15.87
CA ASP A 21 3.64 -1.62 17.27
C ASP A 21 3.70 -3.14 17.54
N HIS A 22 4.12 -3.91 16.55
CA HIS A 22 4.35 -5.34 16.63
C HIS A 22 5.80 -5.68 16.22
N PRO A 23 6.32 -6.88 16.54
CA PRO A 23 7.65 -7.29 16.10
C PRO A 23 7.77 -7.28 14.58
N VAL A 24 8.79 -6.56 14.08
CA VAL A 24 9.16 -6.51 12.66
C VAL A 24 10.67 -6.65 12.56
N GLU A 25 11.16 -7.68 11.87
CA GLU A 25 12.60 -7.83 11.60
C GLU A 25 13.02 -7.09 10.33
N LYS A 26 12.15 -7.10 9.32
CA LYS A 26 12.40 -6.51 8.02
C LYS A 26 11.10 -6.09 7.36
N VAL A 27 11.12 -4.93 6.71
CA VAL A 27 10.04 -4.47 5.84
C VAL A 27 10.39 -4.78 4.38
N ALA A 28 9.53 -5.53 3.69
CA ALA A 28 9.66 -5.74 2.25
C ALA A 28 8.59 -4.93 1.50
N LEU A 29 9.03 -4.02 0.62
CA LEU A 29 8.14 -3.24 -0.23
C LEU A 29 7.89 -3.94 -1.56
N ILE A 30 6.64 -4.32 -1.80
CA ILE A 30 6.14 -4.77 -3.10
C ILE A 30 5.36 -3.63 -3.75
N GLU A 31 5.69 -3.35 -5.00
CA GLU A 31 5.02 -2.32 -5.77
C GLU A 31 4.21 -2.94 -6.91
N THR A 32 2.94 -2.59 -6.98
CA THR A 32 2.04 -2.95 -8.09
C THR A 32 1.67 -1.70 -8.87
N HIS A 33 0.87 -1.87 -9.94
CA HIS A 33 0.34 -0.74 -10.71
C HIS A 33 -0.52 0.22 -9.87
N ILE A 34 -1.26 -0.30 -8.88
CA ILE A 34 -2.30 0.46 -8.16
C ILE A 34 -2.06 0.56 -6.64
N SER A 35 -1.06 -0.12 -6.11
CA SER A 35 -0.79 -0.16 -4.67
C SER A 35 0.69 -0.37 -4.35
N TRP A 36 1.10 0.12 -3.19
CA TRP A 36 2.29 -0.33 -2.48
C TRP A 36 1.87 -1.30 -1.37
N VAL A 37 2.62 -2.36 -1.18
CA VAL A 37 2.39 -3.36 -0.12
C VAL A 37 3.66 -3.47 0.69
N LEU A 38 3.60 -3.16 1.99
CA LEU A 38 4.67 -3.38 2.93
C LEU A 38 4.41 -4.67 3.69
N LEU A 39 5.28 -5.65 3.52
CA LEU A 39 5.25 -6.91 4.28
C LEU A 39 6.13 -6.77 5.49
N THR A 40 5.58 -7.05 6.67
CA THR A 40 6.19 -6.77 7.97
C THR A 40 6.26 -8.03 8.86
N GLY A 41 6.31 -9.20 8.25
CA GLY A 41 6.16 -10.49 8.92
C GLY A 41 4.71 -10.97 8.85
N GLU A 42 4.03 -11.04 9.99
CA GLU A 42 2.65 -11.51 10.09
C GLU A 42 1.66 -10.57 9.38
N PHE A 43 1.93 -9.27 9.36
CA PHE A 43 1.05 -8.27 8.78
C PHE A 43 1.53 -7.76 7.41
N ALA A 44 0.55 -7.42 6.57
CA ALA A 44 0.74 -6.74 5.30
C ALA A 44 -0.03 -5.41 5.29
N TYR A 45 0.68 -4.31 5.07
CA TYR A 45 0.09 -2.97 4.95
C TYR A 45 -0.03 -2.59 3.47
N LYS A 46 -1.26 -2.43 2.98
CA LYS A 46 -1.54 -2.08 1.58
C LYS A 46 -1.99 -0.63 1.46
N ILE A 47 -1.26 0.15 0.65
CA ILE A 47 -1.52 1.57 0.41
C ILE A 47 -1.91 1.76 -1.06
N LYS A 48 -3.11 2.31 -1.31
CA LYS A 48 -3.63 2.59 -2.66
C LYS A 48 -2.94 3.84 -3.24
N LYS A 49 -2.43 3.72 -4.47
CA LYS A 49 -1.77 4.84 -5.17
C LYS A 49 -2.80 5.87 -5.67
N PRO A 50 -2.46 7.17 -5.71
CA PRO A 50 -3.34 8.20 -6.25
C PRO A 50 -3.29 8.20 -7.79
N VAL A 51 -3.87 7.19 -8.43
CA VAL A 51 -3.82 6.99 -9.89
C VAL A 51 -5.22 6.97 -10.50
N ASN A 52 -5.33 7.38 -11.77
CA ASN A 52 -6.50 7.11 -12.59
C ASN A 52 -6.01 6.40 -13.86
N LEU A 53 -6.46 5.16 -14.07
CA LEU A 53 -6.07 4.29 -15.18
C LEU A 53 -7.15 4.20 -16.27
N GLY A 54 -8.18 5.05 -16.23
CA GLY A 54 -9.33 5.04 -17.15
C GLY A 54 -10.40 3.99 -16.81
N PHE A 55 -9.99 2.81 -16.33
CA PHE A 55 -10.91 1.77 -15.83
C PHE A 55 -10.95 1.68 -14.29
N LEU A 56 -10.07 2.43 -13.62
CA LEU A 56 -9.95 2.48 -12.16
C LEU A 56 -9.58 3.90 -11.75
N ASP A 57 -10.35 4.50 -10.85
CA ASP A 57 -10.11 5.86 -10.37
C ASP A 57 -9.86 5.89 -8.86
N PHE A 58 -8.60 6.11 -8.50
CA PHE A 58 -8.10 6.34 -7.15
C PHE A 58 -7.56 7.77 -6.99
N SER A 59 -7.95 8.71 -7.84
CA SER A 59 -7.44 10.09 -7.83
C SER A 59 -7.71 10.80 -6.49
N THR A 60 -8.89 10.60 -5.90
CA THR A 60 -9.28 11.23 -4.63
C THR A 60 -9.14 10.28 -3.43
N LEU A 61 -8.97 10.86 -2.23
CA LEU A 61 -8.92 10.09 -0.99
C LEU A 61 -10.23 9.34 -0.73
N ALA A 62 -11.38 9.96 -1.02
CA ALA A 62 -12.70 9.35 -0.84
C ALA A 62 -12.88 8.10 -1.70
N LEU A 63 -12.46 8.16 -2.97
CA LEU A 63 -12.49 7.01 -3.88
C LEU A 63 -11.60 5.87 -3.39
N ARG A 64 -10.37 6.19 -2.94
CA ARG A 64 -9.46 5.18 -2.35
C ARG A 64 -10.03 4.55 -1.08
N HIS A 65 -10.65 5.35 -0.22
CA HIS A 65 -11.25 4.85 1.01
C HIS A 65 -12.41 3.89 0.72
N GLN A 66 -13.31 4.26 -0.20
CA GLN A 66 -14.41 3.40 -0.60
C GLN A 66 -13.92 2.07 -1.18
N ASP A 67 -12.90 2.10 -2.05
CA ASP A 67 -12.30 0.90 -2.62
C ASP A 67 -11.66 0.00 -1.56
N CYS A 68 -10.94 0.58 -0.59
CA CYS A 68 -10.39 -0.19 0.54
C CYS A 68 -11.49 -0.91 1.34
N LEU A 69 -12.62 -0.25 1.58
CA LEU A 69 -13.76 -0.88 2.27
C LEU A 69 -14.38 -2.01 1.45
N GLU A 70 -14.51 -1.84 0.13
CA GLU A 70 -15.01 -2.89 -0.75
C GLU A 70 -14.05 -4.09 -0.81
N GLU A 71 -12.73 -3.85 -0.88
CA GLU A 71 -11.72 -4.90 -0.82
C GLU A 71 -11.82 -5.70 0.49
N LEU A 72 -11.97 -5.02 1.63
CA LEU A 72 -12.19 -5.68 2.92
C LEU A 72 -13.51 -6.47 2.95
N ARG A 73 -14.60 -5.89 2.43
CA ARG A 73 -15.91 -6.55 2.37
C ARG A 73 -15.86 -7.83 1.53
N LEU A 74 -15.09 -7.83 0.44
CA LEU A 74 -14.92 -8.98 -0.43
C LEU A 74 -14.01 -10.04 0.21
N ASN A 75 -12.86 -9.64 0.75
CA ASN A 75 -11.88 -10.57 1.32
C ASN A 75 -12.37 -11.25 2.60
N ARG A 76 -13.29 -10.62 3.35
CA ARG A 76 -13.90 -11.22 4.56
C ARG A 76 -14.90 -12.34 4.27
N ARG A 77 -15.28 -12.56 3.01
CA ARG A 77 -16.24 -13.60 2.61
C ARG A 77 -15.58 -14.93 2.27
N LEU A 78 -14.25 -14.96 2.25
CA LEU A 78 -13.39 -16.11 1.98
C LEU A 78 -12.73 -16.56 3.29
#